data_AF-A0A9P1GBS9-F1
#
_entry.id   AF-A0A9P1GBS9-F1
#
_cell.length_a   1.000
_cell.length_b   1.000
_cell.length_c   1.000
_cell.angle_alpha   90.00
_cell.angle_beta   90.00
_cell.angle_gamma   90.00
#
_symmetry.space_group_name_H-M   'P 1'
#
loop_
_entity.id
_entity.type
_entity.pdbx_description
1 polymer ?
#
loop_
_entity_poly.entity_id
_entity_poly.type
_entity_poly.pdbx_seq_one_letter_code
_entity_poly.pdbx_strand_id
1 'polypeptide(L)'
;MTPDWHEGHQEGFFDNLPPLSKRVPIWHQGDRENQTIGAISPWLGIDNVECEVSAFTYLVKTSHTANCLPSLSSLLSLWAPWDDDLSELVQFHLIVFQWDAYKDILNTIQDDAVNMTDDGNIPAENRHQTFVTIHYLEASDLIDTIGGLNRSLMALRADHEELLERFETYREYTGRIMEYIASRDPAMAGPFGLLLRPEDLAPERTQQGPVDR
;
A
#
# COMPACT_ATOMS: atom_id res chain seq x y z
N MET A 1 -33.07 46.32 -7.00
CA MET A 1 -33.46 44.96 -7.39
C MET A 1 -32.49 44.02 -6.71
N THR A 2 -32.90 43.43 -5.60
CA THR A 2 -32.18 42.34 -4.94
C THR A 2 -32.44 41.07 -5.75
N PRO A 3 -31.42 40.25 -6.08
CA PRO A 3 -31.62 38.98 -6.76
C PRO A 3 -32.49 38.08 -5.88
N ASP A 4 -33.49 37.45 -6.48
CA ASP A 4 -34.37 36.51 -5.82
C ASP A 4 -33.66 35.15 -5.77
N TRP A 5 -33.28 34.71 -4.57
CA TRP A 5 -32.53 33.46 -4.34
C TRP A 5 -33.45 32.23 -4.30
N HIS A 6 -34.68 32.36 -4.78
CA HIS A 6 -35.69 31.30 -4.82
C HIS A 6 -35.81 30.61 -6.19
N GLU A 7 -34.97 30.95 -7.17
CA GLU A 7 -34.83 30.11 -8.36
C GLU A 7 -34.16 28.80 -7.97
N GLY A 8 -34.93 27.70 -8.07
CA GLY A 8 -34.45 26.35 -7.79
C GLY A 8 -33.14 26.08 -8.53
N HIS A 9 -32.17 25.56 -7.79
CA HIS A 9 -30.88 25.12 -8.33
C HIS A 9 -31.13 24.31 -9.60
N GLN A 10 -30.82 24.89 -10.76
CA GLN A 10 -30.60 24.10 -11.96
C GLN A 10 -29.46 23.15 -11.62
N GLU A 11 -29.71 21.84 -11.71
CA GLU A 11 -28.74 20.77 -11.46
C GLU A 11 -27.39 21.17 -12.08
N GLY A 12 -26.41 21.38 -11.21
CA GLY A 12 -25.07 21.76 -11.64
C GLY A 12 -24.46 20.64 -12.47
N PHE A 13 -23.52 20.99 -13.34
CA PHE A 13 -22.73 20.01 -14.11
C PHE A 13 -22.12 18.90 -13.24
N PHE A 14 -21.84 19.19 -11.97
CA PHE A 14 -21.32 18.25 -10.98
C PHE A 14 -22.37 17.33 -10.34
N ASP A 15 -23.66 17.66 -10.44
CA ASP A 15 -24.75 16.87 -9.84
C ASP A 15 -25.06 15.58 -10.65
N ASN A 16 -24.54 15.48 -11.87
CA ASN A 16 -24.68 14.33 -12.77
C ASN A 16 -23.41 13.47 -12.90
N LEU A 17 -22.41 13.67 -12.05
CA LEU A 17 -21.22 12.82 -12.05
C LEU A 17 -21.54 11.47 -11.40
N PRO A 18 -21.18 10.34 -12.03
CA PRO A 18 -21.36 9.04 -11.40
C PRO A 18 -20.51 8.98 -10.12
N PRO A 19 -20.97 8.23 -9.09
CA PRO A 19 -20.24 8.13 -7.84
C PRO A 19 -18.84 7.58 -8.09
N LEU A 20 -17.85 7.99 -7.29
CA LEU A 20 -16.46 7.51 -7.39
C LEU A 20 -16.30 6.07 -6.85
N SER A 21 -17.32 5.54 -6.19
CA SER A 21 -17.35 4.16 -5.74
C SER A 21 -18.76 3.58 -5.81
N LYS A 22 -18.86 2.30 -6.21
CA LYS A 22 -20.11 1.54 -6.22
C LYS A 22 -19.87 0.18 -5.58
N ARG A 23 -20.68 -0.17 -4.58
CA ARG A 23 -20.66 -1.50 -3.98
C ARG A 23 -21.69 -2.38 -4.68
N VAL A 24 -21.25 -3.56 -5.10
CA VAL A 24 -22.04 -4.53 -5.85
C VAL A 24 -22.09 -5.85 -5.07
N PRO A 25 -23.26 -6.27 -4.58
CA PRO A 25 -23.46 -7.62 -4.06
C PRO A 25 -23.38 -8.66 -5.18
N ILE A 26 -22.73 -9.77 -4.88
CA ILE A 26 -22.57 -10.92 -5.76
C ILE A 26 -23.16 -12.13 -5.06
N TRP A 27 -24.23 -12.65 -5.62
CA TRP A 27 -24.89 -13.85 -5.14
C TRP A 27 -24.30 -15.06 -5.85
N HIS A 28 -23.87 -16.03 -5.06
CA HIS A 28 -23.19 -17.22 -5.55
C HIS A 28 -23.60 -18.45 -4.73
N GLN A 29 -23.19 -19.62 -5.20
CA GLN A 29 -23.65 -20.93 -4.72
C GLN A 29 -22.48 -21.76 -4.20
N GLY A 30 -22.44 -22.01 -2.88
CA GLY A 30 -21.22 -22.50 -2.21
C GLY A 30 -20.81 -23.94 -2.53
N ASP A 31 -21.66 -24.70 -3.19
CA ASP A 31 -21.39 -26.09 -3.59
C ASP A 31 -20.85 -26.21 -5.03
N ARG A 32 -20.65 -25.09 -5.74
CA ARG A 32 -20.27 -25.07 -7.14
C ARG A 32 -18.80 -24.73 -7.35
N GLU A 33 -18.13 -25.53 -8.18
CA GLU A 33 -16.77 -25.26 -8.65
C GLU A 33 -16.73 -24.05 -9.60
N ASN A 34 -15.61 -23.32 -9.61
CA ASN A 34 -15.34 -22.16 -10.48
C ASN A 34 -16.16 -20.88 -10.18
N GLN A 35 -16.58 -20.68 -8.93
CA GLN A 35 -17.14 -19.40 -8.48
C GLN A 35 -16.04 -18.46 -7.98
N THR A 36 -15.28 -17.94 -8.93
CA THR A 36 -14.17 -17.02 -8.68
C THR A 36 -14.55 -15.59 -8.99
N ILE A 37 -13.75 -14.63 -8.52
CA ILE A 37 -13.85 -13.23 -8.93
C ILE A 37 -13.62 -13.03 -10.44
N GLY A 38 -12.89 -13.91 -11.10
CA GLY A 38 -12.69 -13.86 -12.55
C GLY A 38 -13.96 -14.21 -13.30
N ALA A 39 -14.78 -15.12 -12.74
CA ALA A 39 -16.04 -15.51 -13.33
C ALA A 39 -16.98 -14.31 -13.47
N ILE A 40 -16.96 -13.31 -12.57
CA ILE A 40 -17.87 -12.15 -12.65
C ILE A 40 -17.54 -11.16 -13.78
N SER A 41 -16.41 -11.32 -14.48
CA SER A 41 -15.92 -10.36 -15.48
C SER A 41 -16.93 -10.01 -16.59
N PRO A 42 -17.73 -10.96 -17.15
CA PRO A 42 -18.75 -10.66 -18.15
C PRO A 42 -19.85 -9.73 -17.62
N TRP A 43 -20.24 -9.89 -16.35
CA TRP A 43 -21.22 -9.01 -15.71
C TRP A 43 -20.68 -7.62 -15.43
N LEU A 44 -19.36 -7.49 -15.32
CA LEU A 44 -18.68 -6.20 -15.21
C LEU A 44 -18.39 -5.56 -16.59
N GLY A 45 -18.59 -6.30 -17.69
CA GLY A 45 -18.24 -5.84 -19.05
C GLY A 45 -16.73 -5.77 -19.32
N ILE A 46 -15.93 -6.43 -18.50
CA ILE A 46 -14.45 -6.36 -18.53
C ILE A 46 -13.86 -7.45 -19.44
N ASP A 47 -14.64 -8.49 -19.73
CA ASP A 47 -14.28 -9.60 -20.62
C ASP A 47 -14.11 -9.19 -22.10
N ASN A 48 -14.73 -8.08 -22.51
CA ASN A 48 -14.72 -7.59 -23.89
C ASN A 48 -13.59 -6.58 -24.18
N VAL A 49 -12.74 -6.29 -23.20
CA VAL A 49 -11.69 -5.28 -23.39
C VAL A 49 -10.51 -5.89 -24.14
N GLU A 50 -10.08 -5.22 -25.22
CA GLU A 50 -8.99 -5.69 -26.10
C GLU A 50 -7.61 -5.71 -25.42
N CYS A 51 -7.48 -5.17 -24.21
CA CYS A 51 -6.24 -5.15 -23.43
C CYS A 51 -6.33 -6.06 -22.19
N GLU A 52 -5.16 -6.47 -21.66
CA GLU A 52 -5.11 -7.25 -20.42
C GLU A 52 -5.86 -6.50 -19.31
N VAL A 53 -6.76 -7.20 -18.61
CA VAL A 53 -7.59 -6.64 -17.53
C VAL A 53 -6.74 -5.91 -16.47
N SER A 54 -5.55 -6.43 -16.21
CA SER A 54 -4.57 -5.85 -15.29
C SER A 54 -3.95 -4.52 -15.76
N ALA A 55 -4.15 -4.12 -17.02
CA ALA A 55 -3.60 -2.87 -17.56
C ALA A 55 -4.33 -1.62 -17.04
N PHE A 56 -5.61 -1.75 -16.67
CA PHE A 56 -6.45 -0.63 -16.23
C PHE A 56 -7.23 -0.91 -14.95
N THR A 57 -7.14 -2.13 -14.41
CA THR A 57 -7.75 -2.51 -13.14
C THR A 57 -6.77 -3.17 -12.17
N TYR A 58 -7.03 -3.00 -10.88
CA TYR A 58 -6.29 -3.64 -9.81
C TYR A 58 -7.26 -4.24 -8.80
N LEU A 59 -7.05 -5.52 -8.47
CA LEU A 59 -7.91 -6.26 -7.57
C LEU A 59 -7.27 -6.41 -6.19
N VAL A 60 -8.06 -6.10 -5.17
CA VAL A 60 -7.65 -6.19 -3.76
C VAL A 60 -8.66 -7.00 -2.98
N LYS A 61 -8.17 -7.83 -2.05
CA LYS A 61 -8.99 -8.63 -1.14
C LYS A 61 -8.81 -8.17 0.29
N THR A 62 -9.93 -7.98 0.97
CA THR A 62 -10.00 -7.55 2.36
C THR A 62 -11.00 -8.42 3.12
N SER A 63 -11.11 -8.19 4.43
CA SER A 63 -12.18 -8.76 5.26
C SER A 63 -13.53 -8.18 4.84
N HIS A 64 -14.61 -8.96 4.95
CA HIS A 64 -15.99 -8.52 4.72
C HIS A 64 -16.42 -7.25 5.51
N THR A 65 -15.70 -6.90 6.57
CA THR A 65 -15.94 -5.69 7.37
C THR A 65 -15.29 -4.42 6.81
N ALA A 66 -14.35 -4.55 5.88
CA ALA A 66 -13.57 -3.44 5.33
C ALA A 66 -14.30 -2.77 4.16
N ASN A 67 -15.30 -1.94 4.47
CA ASN A 67 -16.14 -1.30 3.46
C ASN A 67 -15.42 -0.21 2.64
N CYS A 68 -14.35 0.38 3.16
CA CYS A 68 -13.61 1.47 2.52
C CYS A 68 -12.43 0.95 1.69
N LEU A 69 -12.02 1.70 0.66
CA LEU A 69 -10.79 1.41 -0.06
C LEU A 69 -9.60 1.45 0.91
N PRO A 70 -8.73 0.41 0.95
CA PRO A 70 -7.50 0.46 1.74
C PRO A 70 -6.58 1.58 1.28
N SER A 71 -5.67 2.02 2.16
CA SER A 71 -4.69 3.04 1.78
C SER A 71 -3.86 2.57 0.57
N LEU A 72 -3.51 3.50 -0.33
CA LEU A 72 -2.72 3.17 -1.53
C LEU A 72 -1.39 2.47 -1.18
N SER A 73 -0.80 2.84 -0.04
CA SER A 73 0.42 2.21 0.50
C SER A 73 0.27 0.71 0.83
N SER A 74 -0.95 0.25 1.07
CA SER A 74 -1.26 -1.11 1.52
C SER A 74 -1.75 -2.02 0.38
N LEU A 75 -2.09 -1.45 -0.78
CA LEU A 75 -2.70 -2.20 -1.88
C LEU A 75 -1.84 -3.38 -2.34
N LEU A 76 -0.51 -3.19 -2.38
CA LEU A 76 0.42 -4.23 -2.81
C LEU A 76 0.39 -5.47 -1.91
N SER A 77 0.13 -5.27 -0.61
CA SER A 77 0.03 -6.37 0.37
C SER A 77 -1.33 -7.07 0.37
N LEU A 78 -2.35 -6.41 -0.19
CA LEU A 78 -3.73 -6.89 -0.23
C LEU A 78 -4.14 -7.31 -1.65
N TRP A 79 -3.18 -7.41 -2.56
CA TRP A 79 -3.41 -7.88 -3.92
C TRP A 79 -4.08 -9.25 -3.91
N ALA A 80 -5.04 -9.43 -4.81
CA ALA A 80 -5.70 -10.71 -5.01
C ALA A 80 -5.64 -11.12 -6.48
N PRO A 81 -5.47 -12.41 -6.77
CA PRO A 81 -5.54 -12.90 -8.12
C PRO A 81 -7.01 -13.00 -8.57
N TRP A 82 -7.23 -13.05 -9.89
CA TRP A 82 -8.57 -13.14 -10.45
C TRP A 82 -9.20 -14.54 -10.34
N ASP A 83 -8.43 -15.56 -9.98
CA ASP A 83 -8.92 -16.92 -9.74
C ASP A 83 -9.29 -17.18 -8.27
N ASP A 84 -9.24 -16.15 -7.41
CA ASP A 84 -9.65 -16.27 -6.02
C ASP A 84 -11.15 -16.57 -5.88
N ASP A 85 -11.47 -17.52 -4.99
CA ASP A 85 -12.84 -17.95 -4.71
C ASP A 85 -13.67 -16.85 -4.03
N LEU A 86 -14.95 -16.79 -4.40
CA LEU A 86 -15.94 -15.97 -3.72
C LEU A 86 -16.27 -16.58 -2.35
N SER A 87 -16.29 -15.75 -1.31
CA SER A 87 -16.61 -16.17 0.07
C SER A 87 -17.31 -15.05 0.83
N GLU A 88 -18.15 -15.41 1.80
CA GLU A 88 -18.86 -14.44 2.66
C GLU A 88 -17.93 -13.69 3.62
N LEU A 89 -16.76 -14.26 3.89
CA LEU A 89 -15.80 -13.71 4.84
C LEU A 89 -14.91 -12.62 4.24
N VAL A 90 -14.95 -12.48 2.91
CA VAL A 90 -14.05 -11.62 2.16
C VAL A 90 -14.84 -10.57 1.40
N GLN A 91 -14.18 -9.45 1.14
CA GLN A 91 -14.66 -8.42 0.25
C GLN A 91 -13.57 -8.13 -0.78
N PHE A 92 -13.97 -7.93 -2.03
CA PHE A 92 -13.07 -7.52 -3.08
C PHE A 92 -13.23 -6.04 -3.37
N HIS A 93 -12.13 -5.41 -3.74
CA HIS A 93 -12.08 -4.03 -4.19
C HIS A 93 -11.48 -4.02 -5.59
N LEU A 94 -12.27 -3.57 -6.56
CA LEU A 94 -11.84 -3.40 -7.93
C LEU A 94 -11.49 -1.93 -8.13
N ILE A 95 -10.22 -1.63 -8.32
CA ILE A 95 -9.72 -0.27 -8.52
C ILE A 95 -9.54 -0.06 -10.01
N VAL A 96 -10.18 0.97 -10.56
CA VAL A 96 -10.13 1.32 -11.98
C VAL A 96 -9.41 2.66 -12.12
N PHE A 97 -8.40 2.70 -13.00
CA PHE A 97 -7.60 3.91 -13.22
C PHE A 97 -8.03 4.71 -14.46
N GLN A 98 -8.84 4.11 -15.33
CA GLN A 98 -9.33 4.74 -16.54
C GLN A 98 -10.82 5.11 -16.40
N TRP A 99 -11.11 6.41 -16.51
CA TRP A 99 -12.47 6.93 -16.33
C TRP A 99 -13.49 6.34 -17.30
N ASP A 100 -13.11 6.16 -18.56
CA ASP A 100 -14.02 5.62 -19.57
C ASP A 100 -14.39 4.17 -19.27
N ALA A 101 -13.39 3.34 -18.94
CA ALA A 101 -13.63 1.96 -18.49
C ALA A 101 -14.49 1.92 -17.22
N TYR A 102 -14.27 2.84 -16.27
CA TYR A 102 -15.09 2.92 -15.06
C TYR A 102 -16.56 3.18 -15.36
N LYS A 103 -16.85 4.16 -16.23
CA LYS A 103 -18.23 4.45 -16.67
C LYS A 103 -18.85 3.26 -17.38
N ASP A 104 -18.10 2.58 -18.25
CA ASP A 104 -18.60 1.42 -18.99
C ASP A 104 -18.95 0.26 -18.05
N ILE A 105 -18.12 0.00 -17.05
CA ILE A 105 -18.39 -0.97 -15.99
C ILE A 105 -19.66 -0.58 -15.22
N LEU A 106 -19.78 0.68 -14.78
CA LEU A 106 -20.98 1.16 -14.06
C LEU A 106 -22.25 1.05 -14.90
N ASN A 107 -22.16 1.37 -16.20
CA ASN A 107 -23.26 1.29 -17.16
C ASN A 107 -23.65 -0.16 -17.48
N THR A 108 -22.76 -1.12 -17.28
CA THR A 108 -23.03 -2.55 -17.51
C THR A 108 -23.73 -3.19 -16.31
N ILE A 109 -23.37 -2.79 -15.08
CA ILE A 109 -23.94 -3.32 -13.82
C ILE A 109 -25.29 -2.64 -13.47
N GLN A 110 -26.15 -2.40 -14.46
CA GLN A 110 -27.41 -1.66 -14.29
C GLN A 110 -28.31 -2.21 -13.17
N ASP A 111 -28.19 -3.51 -12.86
CA ASP A 111 -29.05 -4.25 -11.92
C ASP A 111 -28.63 -4.18 -10.45
N ASP A 112 -27.64 -3.35 -10.09
CA ASP A 112 -27.12 -3.17 -8.72
C ASP A 112 -26.67 -4.48 -8.01
N ALA A 113 -26.63 -5.62 -8.71
CA ALA A 113 -26.22 -6.91 -8.18
C ALA A 113 -25.76 -7.83 -9.32
N VAL A 114 -24.83 -8.73 -9.00
CA VAL A 114 -24.46 -9.85 -9.89
C VAL A 114 -25.08 -11.11 -9.33
N ASN A 115 -25.81 -11.85 -10.16
CA ASN A 115 -26.39 -13.13 -9.77
C ASN A 115 -25.72 -14.29 -10.53
N MET A 116 -24.97 -15.11 -9.81
CA MET A 116 -24.32 -16.32 -10.30
C MET A 116 -25.01 -17.60 -9.80
N THR A 117 -26.15 -17.48 -9.12
CA THR A 117 -26.94 -18.65 -8.72
C THR A 117 -27.71 -19.18 -9.92
N ASP A 118 -27.81 -20.51 -10.06
CA ASP A 118 -28.67 -21.10 -11.09
C ASP A 118 -30.16 -20.72 -10.90
N ASP A 119 -30.92 -20.72 -11.99
CA ASP A 119 -32.38 -20.46 -12.01
C ASP A 119 -33.21 -21.49 -11.21
N GLY A 120 -32.55 -22.52 -10.67
CA GLY A 120 -33.15 -23.52 -9.79
C GLY A 120 -33.50 -22.96 -8.42
N ASN A 121 -34.45 -23.59 -7.74
CA ASN A 121 -34.82 -23.22 -6.37
C ASN A 121 -33.74 -23.72 -5.39
N ILE A 122 -32.59 -23.05 -5.35
CA ILE A 122 -31.44 -23.40 -4.52
C ILE A 122 -31.83 -23.23 -3.03
N PRO A 123 -31.53 -24.21 -2.17
CA PRO A 123 -31.74 -24.09 -0.72
C PRO A 123 -31.08 -22.83 -0.16
N ALA A 124 -31.72 -22.15 0.79
CA ALA A 124 -31.21 -20.89 1.34
C ALA A 124 -29.80 -21.03 1.97
N GLU A 125 -29.49 -22.22 2.48
CA GLU A 125 -28.18 -22.56 3.08
C GLU A 125 -27.01 -22.57 2.09
N ASN A 126 -27.27 -22.73 0.79
CA ASN A 126 -26.23 -22.73 -0.24
C ASN A 126 -26.15 -21.38 -0.99
N ARG A 127 -26.97 -20.39 -0.62
CA ARG A 127 -26.96 -19.06 -1.23
C ARG A 127 -26.05 -18.14 -0.41
N HIS A 128 -24.88 -17.87 -0.97
CA HIS A 128 -23.90 -17.01 -0.34
C HIS A 128 -23.83 -15.65 -1.02
N GLN A 129 -23.32 -14.68 -0.27
CA GLN A 129 -23.13 -13.32 -0.74
C GLN A 129 -21.69 -12.87 -0.52
N THR A 130 -21.05 -12.38 -1.58
CA THR A 130 -19.77 -11.68 -1.53
C THR A 130 -19.97 -10.27 -2.05
N PHE A 131 -19.14 -9.33 -1.63
CA PHE A 131 -19.20 -7.96 -2.10
C PHE A 131 -17.98 -7.59 -2.93
N VAL A 132 -18.22 -6.87 -4.02
CA VAL A 132 -17.19 -6.18 -4.79
C VAL A 132 -17.47 -4.69 -4.71
N THR A 133 -16.51 -3.91 -4.24
CA THR A 133 -16.58 -2.45 -4.30
C THR A 133 -15.69 -1.95 -5.42
N ILE A 134 -16.31 -1.31 -6.41
CA ILE A 134 -15.65 -0.77 -7.59
C ILE A 134 -15.32 0.69 -7.30
N HIS A 135 -14.04 1.04 -7.36
CA HIS A 135 -13.51 2.35 -7.06
C HIS A 135 -12.89 2.95 -8.32
N TYR A 136 -13.20 4.19 -8.62
CA TYR A 136 -12.40 4.99 -9.54
C TYR A 136 -11.33 5.73 -8.73
N LEU A 137 -10.07 5.54 -9.10
CA LEU A 137 -8.97 6.27 -8.47
C LEU A 137 -8.54 7.41 -9.39
N GLU A 138 -8.76 8.64 -8.95
CA GLU A 138 -8.35 9.81 -9.71
C GLU A 138 -6.82 9.95 -9.73
N ALA A 139 -6.29 10.45 -10.85
CA ALA A 139 -4.86 10.72 -10.98
C ALA A 139 -4.37 11.76 -9.96
N SER A 140 -5.23 12.69 -9.54
CA SER A 140 -5.00 13.66 -8.45
C SER A 140 -4.68 12.93 -7.14
N ASP A 141 -5.52 11.96 -6.74
CA ASP A 141 -5.34 11.20 -5.50
C ASP A 141 -4.02 10.41 -5.49
N LEU A 142 -3.64 9.87 -6.65
CA LEU A 142 -2.34 9.21 -6.85
C LEU A 142 -1.19 10.19 -6.64
N ILE A 143 -1.24 11.36 -7.28
CA ILE A 143 -0.19 12.39 -7.16
C ILE A 143 -0.08 12.88 -5.72
N ASP A 144 -1.19 13.15 -5.05
CA ASP A 144 -1.20 13.62 -3.66
C ASP A 144 -0.61 12.58 -2.72
N THR A 145 -0.93 11.31 -2.93
CA THR A 145 -0.40 10.21 -2.12
C THR A 145 1.08 9.99 -2.37
N ILE A 146 1.53 10.01 -3.63
CA ILE A 146 2.96 9.94 -3.96
C ILE A 146 3.70 11.13 -3.35
N GLY A 147 3.14 12.33 -3.43
CA GLY A 147 3.69 13.53 -2.81
C GLY A 147 3.79 13.40 -1.29
N GLY A 148 2.75 12.85 -0.65
CA GLY A 148 2.74 12.54 0.78
C GLY A 148 3.83 11.54 1.18
N LEU A 149 3.92 10.43 0.46
CA LEU A 149 4.94 9.41 0.68
C LEU A 149 6.36 9.96 0.51
N ASN A 150 6.59 10.79 -0.51
CA ASN A 150 7.88 11.43 -0.73
C ASN A 150 8.25 12.38 0.42
N ARG A 151 7.31 13.20 0.91
CA ARG A 151 7.53 14.05 2.09
C ARG A 151 7.88 13.23 3.33
N SER A 152 7.14 12.14 3.57
CA SER A 152 7.42 11.23 4.69
C SER A 152 8.80 10.58 4.56
N LEU A 153 9.21 10.18 3.36
CA LEU A 153 10.54 9.62 3.11
C LEU A 153 11.66 10.64 3.38
N MET A 154 11.45 11.90 2.99
CA MET A 154 12.43 12.96 3.27
C MET A 154 12.53 13.25 4.77
N ALA A 155 11.40 13.29 5.49
CA ALA A 155 11.40 13.42 6.93
C ALA A 155 12.13 12.26 7.62
N LEU A 156 11.85 11.02 7.21
CA LEU A 156 12.49 9.83 7.78
C LEU A 156 14.00 9.79 7.53
N ARG A 157 14.47 10.32 6.39
CA ARG A 157 15.91 10.47 6.13
C ARG A 157 16.55 11.49 7.06
N ALA A 158 15.90 12.63 7.27
CA ALA A 158 16.39 13.65 8.21
C ALA A 158 16.46 13.10 9.64
N ASP A 159 15.42 12.40 10.10
CA ASP A 159 15.39 11.77 11.42
C ASP A 159 16.51 10.73 11.56
N HIS A 160 16.78 9.96 10.50
CA HIS A 160 17.86 8.98 10.49
C HIS A 160 19.24 9.63 10.60
N GLU A 161 19.47 10.72 9.87
CA GLU A 161 20.72 11.51 9.95
C GLU A 161 20.92 12.09 11.36
N GLU A 162 19.87 12.65 11.98
CA GLU A 162 19.93 13.15 13.36
C GLU A 162 20.25 12.03 14.35
N LEU A 163 19.62 10.86 14.20
CA LEU A 163 19.88 9.69 15.03
C LEU A 163 21.34 9.21 14.92
N LEU A 164 21.90 9.21 13.71
CA LEU A 164 23.30 8.88 13.48
C LEU A 164 24.25 9.87 14.17
N GLU A 165 24.01 11.18 14.01
CA GLU A 165 24.82 12.21 14.65
C GLU A 165 24.78 12.09 16.19
N ARG A 166 23.59 11.86 16.76
CA ARG A 166 23.42 11.63 18.20
C ARG A 166 24.14 10.37 18.66
N PHE A 167 24.09 9.29 17.88
CA PHE A 167 24.81 8.06 18.18
C PHE A 167 26.32 8.27 18.18
N GLU A 168 26.87 8.96 17.18
CA GLU A 168 28.30 9.29 17.12
C GLU A 168 28.73 10.16 18.31
N THR A 169 27.91 11.15 18.66
CA THR A 169 28.12 12.01 19.82
C THR A 169 28.15 11.20 21.12
N TYR A 170 27.19 10.30 21.34
CA TYR A 170 27.19 9.43 22.53
C TYR A 170 28.36 8.45 22.54
N ARG A 171 28.78 7.96 21.38
CA ARG A 171 29.98 7.12 21.26
C ARG A 171 31.22 7.90 21.70
N GLU A 172 31.35 9.15 21.29
CA GLU A 172 32.44 10.02 21.73
C GLU A 172 32.39 10.32 23.23
N TYR A 173 31.23 10.69 23.77
CA TYR A 173 31.06 10.90 25.22
C TYR A 173 31.41 9.66 26.02
N THR A 174 30.96 8.48 25.57
CA THR A 174 31.30 7.21 26.21
C THR A 174 32.80 6.97 26.15
N GLY A 175 33.45 7.20 25.01
CA GLY A 175 34.90 7.12 24.86
C GLY A 175 35.63 8.01 25.87
N ARG A 176 35.24 9.29 25.97
CA ARG A 176 35.82 10.25 26.94
C ARG A 176 35.60 9.82 28.40
N ILE A 177 34.43 9.28 28.74
CA ILE A 177 34.14 8.77 30.08
C ILE A 177 35.05 7.56 30.38
N MET A 178 35.21 6.63 29.44
CA MET A 178 36.07 5.48 29.60
C MET A 178 37.54 5.89 29.76
N GLU A 179 38.04 6.83 28.96
CA GLU A 179 39.37 7.42 29.11
C GLU A 179 39.57 8.06 30.49
N TYR A 180 38.60 8.86 30.93
CA TYR A 180 38.64 9.47 32.25
C TYR A 180 38.68 8.44 33.38
N ILE A 181 37.84 7.38 33.31
CA ILE A 181 37.85 6.29 34.28
C ILE A 181 39.20 5.58 34.28
N ALA A 182 39.73 5.20 33.11
CA ALA A 182 41.02 4.55 32.95
C ALA A 182 42.19 5.41 33.48
N SER A 183 42.10 6.75 33.36
CA SER A 183 43.11 7.66 33.89
C SER A 183 43.15 7.71 35.43
N ARG A 184 42.03 7.40 36.10
CA ARG A 184 41.92 7.43 37.57
C ARG A 184 42.07 6.07 38.22
N ASP A 185 41.73 5.00 37.50
CA ASP A 185 41.95 3.62 37.92
C ASP A 185 42.67 2.85 36.79
N PRO A 186 44.01 2.72 36.88
CA PRO A 186 44.81 2.05 35.85
C PRO A 186 44.42 0.58 35.60
N ALA A 187 43.81 -0.09 36.58
CA ALA A 187 43.35 -1.47 36.42
C ALA A 187 42.16 -1.57 35.44
N MET A 188 41.43 -0.47 35.24
CA MET A 188 40.29 -0.38 34.34
C MET A 188 40.70 -0.06 32.88
N ALA A 189 41.95 0.34 32.63
CA ALA A 189 42.40 0.68 31.27
C ALA A 189 42.51 -0.55 30.33
N GLY A 190 42.80 -1.73 30.88
CA GLY A 190 42.95 -2.98 30.11
C GLY A 190 41.65 -3.50 29.48
N PRO A 191 40.55 -3.68 30.25
CA PRO A 191 39.27 -4.15 29.72
C PRO A 191 38.64 -3.27 28.63
N PHE A 192 38.98 -1.97 28.60
CA PHE A 192 38.49 -1.03 27.58
C PHE A 192 39.42 -0.88 26.37
N GLY A 193 40.53 -1.62 26.31
CA GLY A 193 41.48 -1.54 25.20
C GLY A 193 42.15 -0.16 25.06
N LEU A 194 42.23 0.61 26.15
CA LEU A 194 42.78 1.98 26.18
C LEU A 194 44.29 2.01 26.47
N LEU A 195 44.90 0.85 26.71
CA LEU A 195 46.34 0.72 26.76
C LEU A 195 46.85 0.53 25.34
N LEU A 196 47.73 1.43 24.87
CA LEU A 196 48.57 1.19 23.69
C LEU A 196 49.22 -0.19 23.88
N ARG A 197 49.00 -1.10 22.92
CA ARG A 197 49.72 -2.37 22.96
C ARG A 197 51.21 -2.04 22.77
N PRO A 198 52.14 -2.79 23.37
CA PRO A 198 53.57 -2.59 23.15
C PRO A 198 53.96 -2.56 21.66
N GLU A 199 53.16 -3.22 20.82
CA GLU A 199 53.23 -3.27 19.37
C GLU A 199 52.96 -1.91 18.69
N ASP A 200 52.06 -1.10 19.25
CA ASP A 200 51.64 0.22 18.73
C ASP A 200 52.68 1.33 19.03
N LEU A 201 53.61 1.07 19.94
CA LEU A 201 54.71 1.96 20.32
C LEU A 201 56.01 1.69 19.54
N ALA A 202 56.02 0.68 18.67
CA ALA A 202 57.17 0.41 17.81
C ALA A 202 57.31 1.55 16.79
N PRO A 203 58.48 2.22 16.69
CA PRO A 203 58.67 3.25 15.68
C PRO A 203 58.45 2.62 14.30
N GLU A 204 57.63 3.25 13.46
CA GLU A 204 57.44 2.86 12.07
C GLU A 204 58.82 2.67 11.45
N ARG A 205 59.17 1.43 11.10
CA ARG A 205 60.38 1.16 10.33
C ARG A 205 60.17 1.83 8.98
N THR A 206 60.74 3.03 8.82
CA THR A 206 60.99 3.63 7.51
C THR A 206 61.62 2.55 6.64
N GLN A 207 60.86 2.08 5.66
CA GLN A 207 61.35 1.14 4.66
C GLN A 207 62.49 1.84 3.90
N GLN A 208 63.73 1.56 4.26
CA GLN A 208 64.86 1.79 3.37
C GLN A 208 64.71 0.80 2.23
N GLY A 209 64.31 1.32 1.06
CA GLY A 209 64.30 0.56 -0.19
C GLY A 209 65.68 -0.02 -0.51
N PRO A 210 65.73 -1.06 -1.36
CA PRO A 210 66.97 -1.75 -1.66
C PRO A 210 67.94 -0.80 -2.38
N VAL A 211 69.18 -0.74 -1.88
CA VAL A 211 70.29 -0.10 -2.60
C VAL A 211 70.85 -1.15 -3.57
N ASP A 212 70.60 -0.93 -4.86
CA ASP A 212 71.20 -1.70 -5.95
C ASP A 212 72.73 -1.64 -5.91
N ARG A 213 73.37 -2.82 -6.01
CA ARG A 213 74.69 -3.02 -6.60
C ARG A 213 74.79 -4.38 -7.26
#